data_AF-A0AAD8N8U5-F1
#
_entry.id   AF-A0AAD8N8U5-F1
#
_cell.length_a   1.000
_cell.length_b   1.000
_cell.length_c   1.000
_cell.angle_alpha   90.00
_cell.angle_beta   90.00
_cell.angle_gamma   90.00
#
_symmetry.space_group_name_H-M   'P 1'
#
loop_
_entity.id
_entity.type
_entity.pdbx_description
1 polymer ?
#
loop_
_entity_poly.entity_id
_entity_poly.type
_entity_poly.pdbx_seq_one_letter_code
_entity_poly.pdbx_strand_id
1 'polypeptide(L)'
;MFYFFIIYCILLALHALKLSDDLHLNEIDCVQLLVSANQEWGFLGREPLDILRLTAGIWYTGRRDLLTALYSLLRAVVLDPGLDDDLVSDVQKYLEDLLNSGLRQRLIYLIKELNREEPAGLGGPNSVPYVIDSRGALVERRAVVCRERLLLGHCLILSVLFVRANIKELFAVLRDTAAELNGSNDVLKYQITFSILFSIVIAFVSDALSGKPDKASLLSSDASFRRECQENLINAGDDPTVEGFIGSVRLAWTVHLMTTQDVNDSRNTISSASSDMKDICSCLETIFTNNVFQFPLDKVLQTAAYQNDDEDMVYMYNAYLHKLITCFLSHPLARDKVKEIKDKAMAALSPYRFGSEIYQKEPELVSGNDVVWTFVNCSGEDHNNFQTLVAFLKLLSTLASTEEGASKVFDLLHSKTFRSIGWSTLFDCMSIYEDKFKQSLQTAGTTLPEFQEGDAKALVAYLNVLQKVIENGNPIERKNWFPDIEPLFKLLSYENVPPYLKGVLRNAISTFIQVSPNMKGTIWNFLELDDLPVVVGSNLGNNLQPFTVQVYDMRFISFLNLLNALTAE
;
A
#
# COMPACT_ATOMS: atom_id res chain seq x y z
N MET A 1 2.79 -51.20 -43.51
CA MET A 1 1.94 -49.99 -43.36
C MET A 1 0.85 -50.20 -42.30
N PHE A 2 0.03 -51.25 -42.40
CA PHE A 2 -1.03 -51.55 -41.42
C PHE A 2 -0.54 -51.73 -39.96
N TYR A 3 0.57 -52.45 -39.74
CA TYR A 3 1.17 -52.60 -38.41
C TYR A 3 1.67 -51.28 -37.81
N PHE A 4 2.25 -50.40 -38.63
CA PHE A 4 2.67 -49.07 -38.18
C PHE A 4 1.49 -48.19 -37.80
N PHE A 5 0.39 -48.28 -38.54
CA PHE A 5 -0.85 -47.60 -38.21
C PHE A 5 -1.43 -48.07 -36.87
N ILE A 6 -1.48 -49.39 -36.63
CA ILE A 6 -1.95 -49.95 -35.35
C ILE A 6 -1.07 -49.49 -34.18
N ILE A 7 0.25 -49.56 -34.33
CA ILE A 7 1.20 -49.11 -33.28
C ILE A 7 0.99 -47.63 -32.98
N TYR A 8 0.81 -46.80 -34.01
CA TYR A 8 0.56 -45.38 -33.84
C TYR A 8 -0.78 -45.11 -33.12
N CYS A 9 -1.85 -45.82 -33.47
CA CYS A 9 -3.13 -45.72 -32.78
C CYS A 9 -3.04 -46.14 -31.31
N ILE A 10 -2.30 -47.20 -31.00
CA ILE A 10 -2.06 -47.66 -29.62
C ILE A 10 -1.27 -46.61 -28.83
N LEU A 11 -0.21 -46.05 -29.43
CA LEU A 11 0.61 -45.02 -28.79
C LEU A 11 -0.19 -43.74 -28.51
N LEU A 12 -1.01 -43.31 -29.48
CA LEU A 12 -1.91 -42.17 -29.32
C LEU A 12 -2.92 -42.39 -28.20
N ALA A 13 -3.51 -43.59 -28.13
CA ALA A 13 -4.44 -43.96 -27.05
C ALA A 13 -3.75 -43.96 -25.68
N LEU A 14 -2.50 -44.45 -25.59
CA LEU A 14 -1.74 -44.43 -24.34
C LEU A 14 -1.39 -43.01 -23.89
N HIS A 15 -1.01 -42.14 -24.82
CA HIS A 15 -0.79 -40.72 -24.53
C HIS A 15 -2.06 -40.00 -24.10
N ALA A 16 -3.20 -40.31 -24.73
CA ALA A 16 -4.50 -39.74 -24.35
C ALA A 16 -4.92 -40.18 -22.94
N LEU A 17 -4.71 -41.45 -22.57
CA LEU A 17 -4.95 -41.94 -21.21
C LEU A 17 -4.04 -41.25 -20.19
N LYS A 18 -2.75 -41.11 -20.50
CA LYS A 18 -1.82 -40.39 -19.61
C LYS A 18 -2.22 -38.92 -19.41
N LEU A 19 -2.67 -38.25 -20.46
CA LEU A 19 -3.17 -36.88 -20.37
C LEU A 19 -4.51 -36.79 -19.62
N SER A 20 -5.39 -37.76 -19.81
CA SER A 20 -6.66 -37.89 -19.07
C SER A 20 -6.37 -37.97 -17.57
N ASP A 21 -5.43 -38.84 -17.16
CA ASP A 21 -4.98 -38.96 -15.77
C ASP A 21 -4.31 -37.68 -15.25
N ASP A 22 -3.44 -37.06 -16.05
CA ASP A 22 -2.66 -35.88 -15.62
C ASP A 22 -3.50 -34.61 -15.53
N LEU A 23 -4.50 -34.43 -16.42
CA LEU A 23 -5.30 -33.21 -16.57
C LEU A 23 -6.75 -33.36 -16.10
N HIS A 24 -7.19 -34.58 -15.75
CA HIS A 24 -8.58 -34.91 -15.41
C HIS A 24 -9.57 -34.51 -16.51
N LEU A 25 -9.18 -34.78 -17.76
CA LEU A 25 -9.98 -34.51 -18.96
C LEU A 25 -10.55 -35.80 -19.52
N ASN A 26 -11.65 -35.71 -20.27
CA ASN A 26 -12.11 -36.86 -21.02
C ASN A 26 -11.11 -37.22 -22.14
N GLU A 27 -11.03 -38.49 -22.50
CA GLU A 27 -10.04 -38.98 -23.46
C GLU A 27 -10.26 -38.41 -24.88
N ILE A 28 -11.48 -38.03 -25.22
CA ILE A 28 -11.83 -37.44 -26.52
C ILE A 28 -11.16 -36.06 -26.66
N ASP A 29 -11.27 -35.23 -25.64
CA ASP A 29 -10.64 -33.91 -25.56
C ASP A 29 -9.10 -34.06 -25.55
N CYS A 30 -8.57 -35.07 -24.84
CA CYS A 30 -7.14 -35.38 -24.88
C CYS A 30 -6.66 -35.73 -26.30
N VAL A 31 -7.42 -36.52 -27.05
CA VAL A 31 -7.11 -36.85 -28.45
C VAL A 31 -7.17 -35.61 -29.34
N GLN A 32 -8.17 -34.73 -29.16
CA GLN A 32 -8.24 -33.48 -29.92
C GLN A 32 -7.04 -32.57 -29.63
N LEU A 33 -6.66 -32.40 -28.37
CA LEU A 33 -5.49 -31.63 -27.98
C LEU A 33 -4.19 -32.24 -28.53
N LEU A 34 -4.06 -33.57 -28.55
CA LEU A 34 -2.93 -34.27 -29.17
C LEU A 34 -2.85 -34.02 -30.67
N VAL A 35 -3.99 -33.97 -31.37
CA VAL A 35 -4.04 -33.64 -32.79
C VAL A 35 -3.59 -32.19 -33.01
N SER A 36 -4.07 -31.23 -32.22
CA SER A 36 -3.64 -29.83 -32.29
C SER A 36 -2.14 -29.68 -32.02
N ALA A 37 -1.62 -30.32 -30.97
CA ALA A 37 -0.18 -30.35 -30.67
C ALA A 37 0.64 -30.92 -31.82
N ASN A 38 0.13 -31.96 -32.47
CA ASN A 38 0.81 -32.56 -33.62
C ASN A 38 0.82 -31.63 -34.85
N GLN A 39 -0.22 -30.81 -35.03
CA GLN A 39 -0.35 -29.84 -36.12
C GLN A 39 0.53 -28.60 -35.93
N GLU A 40 0.64 -28.06 -34.71
CA GLU A 40 1.39 -26.82 -34.45
C GLU A 40 2.91 -26.97 -34.60
N TRP A 41 3.47 -28.16 -34.33
CA TRP A 41 4.92 -28.29 -34.11
C TRP A 41 5.63 -29.24 -35.09
N GLY A 42 5.45 -29.00 -36.39
CA GLY A 42 5.90 -29.83 -37.52
C GLY A 42 7.14 -30.74 -37.35
N PHE A 43 6.92 -32.04 -37.63
CA PHE A 43 7.79 -33.12 -38.16
C PHE A 43 9.31 -33.32 -37.89
N LEU A 44 10.07 -32.54 -37.10
CA LEU A 44 11.50 -32.86 -36.90
C LEU A 44 11.89 -33.06 -35.42
N GLY A 45 12.27 -34.30 -35.10
CA GLY A 45 12.97 -34.72 -33.87
C GLY A 45 12.11 -34.64 -32.60
N ARG A 46 11.42 -35.73 -32.24
CA ARG A 46 10.53 -35.74 -31.06
C ARG A 46 10.91 -36.83 -30.07
N GLU A 47 11.06 -36.44 -28.82
CA GLU A 47 10.87 -37.36 -27.69
C GLU A 47 9.36 -37.44 -27.38
N PRO A 48 8.80 -38.63 -27.07
CA PRO A 48 7.39 -38.78 -26.72
C PRO A 48 6.90 -37.85 -25.60
N LEU A 49 7.79 -37.49 -24.68
CA LEU A 49 7.51 -36.60 -23.55
C LEU A 49 7.19 -35.16 -23.99
N ASP A 50 7.83 -34.66 -25.04
CA ASP A 50 7.62 -33.27 -25.49
C ASP A 50 6.25 -33.09 -26.14
N ILE A 51 5.71 -34.14 -26.77
CA ILE A 51 4.32 -34.12 -27.27
C ILE A 51 3.35 -33.97 -26.11
N LEU A 52 3.52 -34.74 -25.02
CA LEU A 52 2.64 -34.64 -23.84
C LEU A 52 2.73 -33.26 -23.19
N ARG A 53 3.95 -32.70 -23.07
CA ARG A 53 4.18 -31.36 -22.49
C ARG A 53 3.56 -30.24 -23.33
N LEU A 54 3.67 -30.34 -24.65
CA LEU A 54 3.03 -29.40 -25.58
C LEU A 54 1.51 -29.50 -25.51
N THR A 55 0.96 -30.72 -25.51
CA THR A 55 -0.48 -30.92 -25.42
C THR A 55 -1.07 -30.31 -24.14
N ALA A 56 -0.42 -30.52 -22.99
CA ALA A 56 -0.78 -29.85 -21.75
C ALA A 56 -0.61 -28.32 -21.85
N GLY A 57 0.44 -27.85 -22.52
CA GLY A 57 0.68 -26.44 -22.82
C GLY A 57 -0.44 -25.75 -23.60
N ILE A 58 -0.97 -26.41 -24.63
CA ILE A 58 -2.11 -25.92 -25.43
C ILE A 58 -3.37 -25.82 -24.57
N TRP A 59 -3.63 -26.82 -23.73
CA TRP A 59 -4.75 -26.79 -22.78
C TRP A 59 -4.69 -25.58 -21.83
N TYR A 60 -3.54 -25.37 -21.19
CA TYR A 60 -3.34 -24.23 -20.31
C TYR A 60 -3.38 -22.89 -21.05
N THR A 61 -2.87 -22.84 -22.28
CA THR A 61 -2.92 -21.63 -23.11
C THR A 61 -4.37 -21.25 -23.42
N GLY A 62 -5.20 -22.20 -23.89
CA GLY A 62 -6.60 -21.91 -24.20
C GLY A 62 -7.42 -21.46 -22.98
N ARG A 63 -7.17 -22.05 -21.81
CA ARG A 63 -7.79 -21.61 -20.54
C ARG A 63 -7.39 -20.20 -20.17
N ARG A 64 -6.09 -19.90 -20.21
CA ARG A 64 -5.57 -18.57 -19.93
C ARG A 64 -6.13 -17.54 -20.89
N ASP A 65 -6.20 -17.83 -22.18
CA ASP A 65 -6.71 -16.89 -23.17
C ASP A 65 -8.20 -16.57 -22.92
N LEU A 66 -9.00 -17.56 -22.53
CA LEU A 66 -10.39 -17.36 -22.10
C LEU A 66 -10.47 -16.47 -20.85
N LEU A 67 -9.63 -16.72 -19.84
CA LEU A 67 -9.59 -15.90 -18.62
C LEU A 67 -9.13 -14.47 -18.92
N THR A 68 -8.16 -14.29 -19.80
CA THR A 68 -7.67 -12.96 -20.22
C THR A 68 -8.75 -12.21 -21.00
N ALA A 69 -9.54 -12.89 -21.84
CA ALA A 69 -10.69 -12.28 -22.50
C ALA A 69 -11.75 -11.82 -21.47
N LEU A 70 -12.09 -12.66 -20.48
CA LEU A 70 -13.01 -12.28 -19.41
C LEU A 70 -12.48 -11.10 -18.59
N TYR A 71 -11.21 -11.12 -18.20
CA TYR A 71 -10.55 -10.02 -17.49
C TYR A 71 -10.62 -8.73 -18.32
N SER A 72 -10.35 -8.81 -19.63
CA SER A 72 -10.38 -7.65 -20.52
C SER A 72 -11.79 -7.03 -20.60
N LEU A 73 -12.84 -7.85 -20.67
CA LEU A 73 -14.23 -7.38 -20.66
C LEU A 73 -14.60 -6.70 -19.33
N LEU A 74 -14.22 -7.32 -18.21
CA LEU A 74 -14.45 -6.74 -16.87
C LEU A 74 -13.69 -5.42 -16.69
N ARG A 75 -12.42 -5.38 -17.11
CA ARG A 75 -11.54 -4.20 -17.05
C ARG A 75 -12.08 -3.07 -17.90
N ALA A 76 -12.51 -3.35 -19.13
CA ALA A 76 -13.05 -2.36 -20.06
C ALA A 76 -14.20 -1.56 -19.44
N VAL A 77 -15.13 -2.22 -18.76
CA VAL A 77 -16.27 -1.52 -18.15
C VAL A 77 -15.89 -0.76 -16.87
N VAL A 78 -14.94 -1.28 -16.07
CA VAL A 78 -14.62 -0.70 -14.76
C VAL A 78 -13.58 0.42 -14.83
N LEU A 79 -12.59 0.28 -15.71
CA LEU A 79 -11.34 1.07 -15.67
C LEU A 79 -11.03 1.83 -16.95
N ASP A 80 -11.74 1.59 -18.06
CA ASP A 80 -11.45 2.28 -19.33
C ASP A 80 -12.41 3.46 -19.57
N PRO A 81 -11.98 4.71 -19.33
CA PRO A 81 -12.81 5.89 -19.54
C PRO A 81 -12.94 6.29 -21.02
N GLY A 82 -12.22 5.63 -21.94
CA GLY A 82 -12.14 6.01 -23.35
C GLY A 82 -13.13 5.29 -24.28
N LEU A 83 -13.93 4.38 -23.74
CA LEU A 83 -14.88 3.59 -24.51
C LEU A 83 -16.21 4.32 -24.72
N ASP A 84 -16.88 3.97 -25.83
CA ASP A 84 -18.20 4.47 -26.16
C ASP A 84 -19.26 4.02 -25.14
N ASP A 85 -20.09 4.95 -24.66
CA ASP A 85 -21.05 4.70 -23.57
C ASP A 85 -22.08 3.61 -23.92
N ASP A 86 -22.51 3.52 -25.18
CA ASP A 86 -23.46 2.50 -25.63
C ASP A 86 -22.79 1.12 -25.61
N LEU A 87 -21.55 1.02 -26.07
CA LEU A 87 -20.75 -0.21 -26.01
C LEU A 87 -20.50 -0.64 -24.56
N VAL A 88 -20.14 0.28 -23.66
CA VAL A 88 -19.93 -0.01 -22.24
C VAL A 88 -21.21 -0.54 -21.60
N SER A 89 -22.36 0.08 -21.91
CA SER A 89 -23.68 -0.36 -21.43
C SER A 89 -24.03 -1.78 -21.90
N ASP A 90 -23.80 -2.09 -23.17
CA ASP A 90 -24.07 -3.42 -23.73
C ASP A 90 -23.17 -4.50 -23.11
N VAL A 91 -21.87 -4.22 -22.95
CA VAL A 91 -20.92 -5.14 -22.32
C VAL A 91 -21.25 -5.31 -20.84
N GLN A 92 -21.59 -4.24 -20.14
CA GLN A 92 -22.00 -4.27 -18.74
C GLN A 92 -23.21 -5.19 -18.54
N LYS A 93 -24.25 -5.03 -19.36
CA LYS A 93 -25.45 -5.86 -19.29
C LYS A 93 -25.14 -7.34 -19.50
N TYR A 94 -24.31 -7.66 -20.50
CA TYR A 94 -23.88 -9.03 -20.75
C TYR A 94 -23.12 -9.64 -19.56
N LEU A 95 -22.22 -8.86 -18.95
CA LEU A 95 -21.46 -9.29 -17.76
C LEU A 95 -22.38 -9.47 -16.54
N GLU A 96 -23.34 -8.59 -16.32
CA GLU A 96 -24.34 -8.74 -15.26
C GLU A 96 -25.15 -10.04 -15.42
N ASP A 97 -25.61 -10.36 -16.63
CA ASP A 97 -26.34 -11.60 -16.92
C ASP A 97 -25.48 -12.84 -16.65
N LEU A 98 -24.19 -12.82 -17.04
CA LEU A 98 -23.25 -13.91 -16.75
C LEU A 98 -23.01 -14.08 -15.23
N LEU A 99 -22.85 -12.98 -14.51
CA LEU A 99 -22.63 -12.99 -13.07
C LEU A 99 -23.86 -13.50 -12.32
N ASN A 100 -25.05 -13.07 -12.73
CA ASN A 100 -26.32 -13.56 -12.20
C ASN A 100 -26.55 -15.05 -12.50
N SER A 101 -26.01 -15.55 -13.61
CA SER A 101 -26.05 -16.96 -13.99
C SER A 101 -25.07 -17.85 -13.22
N GLY A 102 -24.28 -17.29 -12.29
CA GLY A 102 -23.40 -18.05 -11.40
C GLY A 102 -21.91 -18.01 -11.75
N LEU A 103 -21.48 -17.11 -12.65
CA LEU A 103 -20.07 -16.97 -13.01
C LEU A 103 -19.18 -16.70 -11.79
N ARG A 104 -19.64 -15.88 -10.82
CA ARG A 104 -18.85 -15.57 -9.63
C ARG A 104 -18.59 -16.80 -8.76
N GLN A 105 -19.61 -17.62 -8.51
CA GLN A 105 -19.47 -18.88 -7.78
C GLN A 105 -18.50 -19.81 -8.51
N ARG A 106 -18.54 -19.81 -9.85
CA ARG A 106 -17.57 -20.56 -10.66
C ARG A 106 -16.14 -20.03 -10.50
N LEU A 107 -15.93 -18.72 -10.51
CA LEU A 107 -14.60 -18.12 -10.26
C LEU A 107 -14.06 -18.52 -8.88
N ILE A 108 -14.87 -18.37 -7.84
CA ILE A 108 -14.53 -18.73 -6.45
C ILE A 108 -14.19 -20.21 -6.34
N TYR A 109 -15.00 -21.07 -6.95
CA TYR A 109 -14.75 -22.51 -7.00
C TYR A 109 -13.43 -22.83 -7.70
N LEU A 110 -13.15 -22.22 -8.85
CA LEU A 110 -11.92 -22.47 -9.60
C LEU A 110 -10.67 -22.02 -8.84
N ILE A 111 -10.70 -20.88 -8.13
CA ILE A 111 -9.55 -20.44 -7.30
C ILE A 111 -9.15 -21.52 -6.27
N LYS A 112 -10.12 -22.27 -5.74
CA LYS A 112 -9.90 -23.41 -4.84
C LYS A 112 -9.50 -24.68 -5.60
N GLU A 113 -10.27 -25.05 -6.61
CA GLU A 113 -10.11 -26.34 -7.29
C GLU A 113 -8.79 -26.43 -8.04
N LEU A 114 -8.36 -25.34 -8.69
CA LEU A 114 -7.11 -25.32 -9.45
C LEU A 114 -5.88 -25.53 -8.56
N ASN A 115 -5.95 -25.20 -7.26
CA ASN A 115 -4.88 -25.52 -6.31
C ASN A 115 -4.57 -27.02 -6.27
N ARG A 116 -5.58 -27.86 -6.55
CA ARG A 116 -5.43 -29.31 -6.58
C ARG A 116 -4.73 -29.80 -7.84
N GLU A 117 -4.63 -29.01 -8.92
CA GLU A 117 -3.88 -29.44 -10.12
C GLU A 117 -2.36 -29.45 -9.92
N GLU A 118 -1.85 -28.98 -8.77
CA GLU A 118 -0.45 -29.14 -8.39
C GLU A 118 -0.06 -30.62 -8.29
N PRO A 119 1.24 -30.99 -8.48
CA PRO A 119 1.70 -32.38 -8.37
C PRO A 119 1.39 -33.06 -7.03
N ALA A 120 1.16 -32.29 -5.97
CA ALA A 120 0.73 -32.80 -4.66
C ALA A 120 -0.77 -33.12 -4.57
N GLY A 121 -1.58 -32.70 -5.56
CA GLY A 121 -3.03 -32.91 -5.62
C GLY A 121 -3.44 -33.90 -6.71
N LEU A 122 -4.45 -33.53 -7.50
CA LEU A 122 -5.06 -34.29 -8.59
C LEU A 122 -4.04 -34.73 -9.66
N GLY A 123 -2.98 -33.96 -9.94
CA GLY A 123 -1.94 -34.40 -10.87
C GLY A 123 -1.19 -35.66 -10.38
N GLY A 124 -1.18 -35.90 -9.07
CA GLY A 124 -0.42 -36.98 -8.46
C GLY A 124 1.11 -36.85 -8.65
N PRO A 125 1.90 -37.64 -7.91
CA PRO A 125 3.36 -37.55 -7.93
C PRO A 125 3.99 -37.92 -9.28
N ASN A 126 3.23 -38.57 -10.17
CA ASN A 126 3.67 -39.03 -11.48
C ASN A 126 3.25 -38.09 -12.62
N SER A 127 2.60 -36.96 -12.32
CA SER A 127 2.29 -35.95 -13.35
C SER A 127 3.56 -35.31 -13.89
N VAL A 128 3.51 -34.90 -15.16
CA VAL A 128 4.62 -34.15 -15.74
C VAL A 128 4.72 -32.77 -15.05
N PRO A 129 5.85 -32.43 -14.41
CA PRO A 129 5.97 -31.21 -13.61
C PRO A 129 6.20 -29.95 -14.46
N TYR A 130 6.53 -30.12 -15.73
CA TYR A 130 6.78 -29.04 -16.69
C TYR A 130 5.86 -29.19 -17.90
N VAL A 131 5.41 -28.08 -18.44
CA VAL A 131 4.68 -27.99 -19.72
C VAL A 131 5.45 -27.10 -20.67
N ILE A 132 5.12 -27.15 -21.96
CA ILE A 132 5.73 -26.28 -22.95
C ILE A 132 4.71 -25.18 -23.28
N ASP A 133 5.06 -23.91 -23.09
CA ASP A 133 4.17 -22.78 -23.40
C ASP A 133 4.01 -22.58 -24.92
N SER A 134 3.06 -21.73 -25.32
CA SER A 134 2.79 -21.42 -26.74
C SER A 134 3.96 -20.78 -27.50
N ARG A 135 5.02 -20.34 -26.80
CA ARG A 135 6.27 -19.82 -27.39
C ARG A 135 7.36 -20.90 -27.47
N GLY A 136 7.03 -22.10 -27.00
CA GLY A 136 7.89 -23.25 -26.97
C GLY A 136 8.85 -23.31 -25.79
N ALA A 137 8.65 -22.50 -24.75
CA ALA A 137 9.48 -22.50 -23.56
C ALA A 137 8.99 -23.56 -22.55
N LEU A 138 9.92 -24.28 -21.93
CA LEU A 138 9.62 -25.20 -20.84
C LEU A 138 9.33 -24.41 -19.55
N VAL A 139 8.13 -24.57 -19.00
CA VAL A 139 7.66 -23.85 -17.80
C VAL A 139 7.12 -24.81 -16.75
N GLU A 140 7.24 -24.46 -15.48
CA GLU A 140 6.69 -25.27 -14.39
C GLU A 140 5.16 -25.25 -14.40
N ARG A 141 4.54 -26.44 -14.36
CA ARG A 141 3.09 -26.59 -14.33
C ARG A 141 2.46 -25.83 -13.16
N ARG A 142 3.07 -25.90 -11.96
CA ARG A 142 2.61 -25.16 -10.77
C ARG A 142 2.55 -23.65 -10.99
N ALA A 143 3.52 -23.09 -11.72
CA ALA A 143 3.59 -21.66 -11.97
C ALA A 143 2.50 -21.21 -12.96
N VAL A 144 2.17 -22.06 -13.94
CA VAL A 144 1.05 -21.84 -14.86
C VAL A 144 -0.27 -21.83 -14.10
N VAL A 145 -0.51 -22.84 -13.25
CA VAL A 145 -1.72 -22.94 -12.41
C VAL A 145 -1.85 -21.76 -11.45
N CYS A 146 -0.76 -21.36 -10.78
CA CYS A 146 -0.78 -20.20 -9.87
C CYS A 146 -1.12 -18.89 -10.61
N ARG A 147 -0.61 -18.70 -11.83
CA ARG A 147 -0.96 -17.53 -12.65
C ARG A 147 -2.42 -17.52 -13.09
N GLU A 148 -2.99 -18.68 -13.42
CA GLU A 148 -4.43 -18.76 -13.71
C GLU A 148 -5.28 -18.44 -12.49
N ARG A 149 -4.90 -18.94 -11.30
CA ARG A 149 -5.56 -18.60 -10.04
C ARG A 149 -5.47 -17.12 -9.72
N LEU A 150 -4.33 -16.50 -9.98
CA LEU A 150 -4.16 -15.06 -9.81
C LEU A 150 -5.08 -14.27 -10.75
N LEU A 151 -5.12 -14.63 -12.04
CA LEU A 151 -6.00 -13.99 -13.01
C LEU A 151 -7.49 -14.17 -12.67
N LEU A 152 -7.88 -15.34 -12.14
CA LEU A 152 -9.22 -15.55 -11.58
C LEU A 152 -9.49 -14.61 -10.39
N GLY A 153 -8.50 -14.38 -9.53
CA GLY A 153 -8.56 -13.39 -8.45
C GLY A 153 -8.78 -11.96 -8.98
N HIS A 154 -8.10 -11.59 -10.06
CA HIS A 154 -8.28 -10.27 -10.71
C HIS A 154 -9.69 -10.12 -11.29
N CYS A 155 -10.19 -11.15 -11.98
CA CYS A 155 -11.58 -11.19 -12.44
C CYS A 155 -12.57 -11.07 -11.26
N LEU A 156 -12.27 -11.74 -10.13
CA LEU A 156 -13.12 -11.71 -8.94
C LEU A 156 -13.23 -10.28 -8.38
N ILE A 157 -12.12 -9.55 -8.24
CA ILE A 157 -12.09 -8.15 -7.80
C ILE A 157 -13.03 -7.29 -8.64
N LEU A 158 -12.86 -7.33 -9.96
CA LEU A 158 -13.67 -6.51 -10.87
C LEU A 158 -15.14 -6.93 -10.84
N SER A 159 -15.42 -8.24 -10.73
CA SER A 159 -16.79 -8.76 -10.71
C SER A 159 -17.64 -8.25 -9.54
N VAL A 160 -17.02 -7.84 -8.42
CA VAL A 160 -17.71 -7.35 -7.24
C VAL A 160 -18.43 -6.01 -7.50
N LEU A 161 -17.97 -5.25 -8.49
CA LEU A 161 -18.49 -3.92 -8.80
C LEU A 161 -19.77 -3.94 -9.65
N PHE A 162 -20.06 -5.04 -10.32
CA PHE A 162 -21.23 -5.18 -11.18
C PHE A 162 -22.46 -5.64 -10.39
N VAL A 163 -22.33 -6.78 -9.69
CA VAL A 163 -23.43 -7.44 -8.97
C VAL A 163 -23.00 -7.69 -7.53
N ARG A 164 -23.93 -7.64 -6.57
CA ARG A 164 -23.66 -7.95 -5.16
C ARG A 164 -22.93 -9.30 -5.01
N ALA A 165 -21.81 -9.28 -4.28
CA ALA A 165 -21.05 -10.49 -3.94
C ALA A 165 -21.61 -11.19 -2.69
N ASN A 166 -21.55 -12.53 -2.68
CA ASN A 166 -21.79 -13.32 -1.48
C ASN A 166 -20.51 -13.32 -0.61
N ILE A 167 -20.50 -12.46 0.41
CA ILE A 167 -19.31 -12.25 1.26
C ILE A 167 -18.96 -13.50 2.06
N LYS A 168 -19.94 -14.35 2.41
CA LYS A 168 -19.70 -15.56 3.19
C LYS A 168 -18.77 -16.54 2.47
N GLU A 169 -18.99 -16.75 1.17
CA GLU A 169 -18.14 -17.61 0.35
C GLU A 169 -16.73 -17.03 0.22
N LEU A 170 -16.62 -15.73 -0.06
CA LEU A 170 -15.33 -15.03 -0.13
C LEU A 170 -14.55 -15.14 1.18
N PHE A 171 -15.23 -14.97 2.31
CA PHE A 171 -14.63 -15.06 3.63
C PHE A 171 -14.08 -16.46 3.92
N ALA A 172 -14.82 -17.51 3.57
CA ALA A 172 -14.34 -18.89 3.68
C ALA A 172 -13.09 -19.12 2.83
N VAL A 173 -13.08 -18.63 1.59
CA VAL A 173 -11.92 -18.76 0.69
C VAL A 173 -10.71 -17.98 1.21
N LEU A 174 -10.93 -16.78 1.77
CA LEU A 174 -9.86 -16.00 2.39
C LEU A 174 -9.21 -16.75 3.54
N ARG A 175 -10.01 -17.38 4.41
CA ARG A 175 -9.48 -18.18 5.53
C ARG A 175 -8.64 -19.35 5.04
N ASP A 176 -9.14 -20.09 4.06
CA ASP A 176 -8.44 -21.25 3.50
C ASP A 176 -7.10 -20.82 2.86
N THR A 177 -7.12 -19.77 2.03
CA THR A 177 -5.92 -19.28 1.34
C THR A 177 -4.93 -18.58 2.28
N ALA A 178 -5.39 -17.91 3.33
CA ALA A 178 -4.53 -17.31 4.34
C ALA A 178 -3.82 -18.38 5.19
N ALA A 179 -4.51 -19.47 5.54
CA ALA A 179 -3.92 -20.58 6.28
C ALA A 179 -2.78 -21.28 5.49
N GLU A 180 -2.89 -21.32 4.16
CA GLU A 180 -1.85 -21.86 3.26
C GLU A 180 -0.57 -21.03 3.22
N LEU A 181 -0.58 -19.77 3.72
CA LEU A 181 0.59 -18.88 3.69
C LEU A 181 1.57 -19.14 4.84
N ASN A 182 1.20 -19.93 5.86
CA ASN A 182 2.02 -20.12 7.04
C ASN A 182 3.37 -20.80 6.69
N GLY A 183 4.46 -20.02 6.66
CA GLY A 183 5.81 -20.47 6.29
C GLY A 183 6.12 -20.43 4.78
N SER A 184 5.21 -19.91 3.94
CA SER A 184 5.43 -19.73 2.50
C SER A 184 6.02 -18.35 2.19
N ASN A 185 7.04 -18.30 1.32
CA ASN A 185 7.54 -17.05 0.73
C ASN A 185 7.10 -16.90 -0.75
N ASP A 186 6.05 -17.61 -1.16
CA ASP A 186 5.57 -17.60 -2.53
C ASP A 186 4.76 -16.33 -2.83
N VAL A 187 5.37 -15.44 -3.63
CA VAL A 187 4.80 -14.15 -4.05
C VAL A 187 3.42 -14.32 -4.70
N LEU A 188 3.24 -15.35 -5.54
CA LEU A 188 1.97 -15.56 -6.25
C LEU A 188 0.86 -15.98 -5.29
N LYS A 189 1.18 -16.78 -4.26
CA LYS A 189 0.19 -17.17 -3.25
C LYS A 189 -0.29 -15.96 -2.45
N TYR A 190 0.63 -15.07 -2.07
CA TYR A 190 0.26 -13.80 -1.44
C TYR A 190 -0.63 -12.94 -2.34
N GLN A 191 -0.29 -12.81 -3.64
CA GLN A 191 -1.12 -12.06 -4.59
C GLN A 191 -2.53 -12.62 -4.71
N ILE A 192 -2.70 -13.95 -4.80
CA ILE A 192 -4.01 -14.61 -4.82
C ILE A 192 -4.80 -14.28 -3.53
N THR A 193 -4.16 -14.38 -2.36
CA THR A 193 -4.81 -14.06 -1.08
C THR A 193 -5.18 -12.58 -1.00
N PHE A 194 -4.33 -11.68 -1.50
CA PHE A 194 -4.62 -10.25 -1.58
C PHE A 194 -5.81 -9.98 -2.50
N SER A 195 -5.92 -10.65 -3.65
CA SER A 195 -7.07 -10.45 -4.53
C SER A 195 -8.39 -10.81 -3.86
N ILE A 196 -8.40 -11.87 -3.04
CA ILE A 196 -9.59 -12.27 -2.27
C ILE A 196 -9.87 -11.26 -1.15
N LEU A 197 -8.84 -10.84 -0.39
CA LEU A 197 -8.97 -9.81 0.64
C LEU A 197 -9.59 -8.53 0.07
N PHE A 198 -9.00 -8.02 -1.01
CA PHE A 198 -9.48 -6.79 -1.65
C PHE A 198 -10.84 -6.96 -2.30
N SER A 199 -11.20 -8.13 -2.82
CA SER A 199 -12.58 -8.39 -3.26
C SER A 199 -13.60 -8.16 -2.14
N ILE A 200 -13.28 -8.55 -0.89
CA ILE A 200 -14.15 -8.33 0.27
C ILE A 200 -14.14 -6.86 0.69
N VAL A 201 -12.97 -6.23 0.78
CA VAL A 201 -12.85 -4.80 1.14
C VAL A 201 -13.61 -3.93 0.14
N ILE A 202 -13.43 -4.19 -1.15
CA ILE A 202 -14.11 -3.50 -2.25
C ILE A 202 -15.63 -3.70 -2.12
N ALA A 203 -16.11 -4.92 -1.87
CA ALA A 203 -17.54 -5.20 -1.71
C ALA A 203 -18.17 -4.34 -0.59
N PHE A 204 -17.51 -4.25 0.56
CA PHE A 204 -18.01 -3.47 1.70
C PHE A 204 -17.99 -1.97 1.43
N VAL A 205 -16.88 -1.46 0.91
CA VAL A 205 -16.69 -0.03 0.64
C VAL A 205 -17.58 0.44 -0.51
N SER A 206 -17.70 -0.35 -1.58
CA SER A 206 -18.59 -0.02 -2.70
C SER A 206 -20.05 -0.01 -2.27
N ASP A 207 -20.52 -1.01 -1.51
CA ASP A 207 -21.91 -1.05 -1.02
C ASP A 207 -22.20 0.13 -0.09
N ALA A 208 -21.27 0.46 0.82
CA ALA A 208 -21.38 1.60 1.73
C ALA A 208 -21.50 2.95 0.99
N LEU A 209 -20.75 3.12 -0.10
CA LEU A 209 -20.70 4.37 -0.87
C LEU A 209 -21.75 4.45 -1.98
N SER A 210 -22.36 3.32 -2.37
CA SER A 210 -23.29 3.23 -3.52
C SER A 210 -24.68 3.85 -3.31
N GLY A 211 -24.83 4.73 -2.32
CA GLY A 211 -26.09 5.36 -1.87
C GLY A 211 -26.77 6.30 -2.89
N LYS A 212 -27.12 5.78 -4.07
CA LYS A 212 -28.22 6.35 -4.86
C LYS A 212 -29.50 6.20 -4.02
N PRO A 213 -30.36 7.24 -3.90
CA PRO A 213 -31.52 7.23 -3.02
C PRO A 213 -32.54 6.11 -3.29
N ASP A 214 -32.50 5.48 -4.48
CA ASP A 214 -33.32 4.33 -4.89
C ASP A 214 -32.66 2.94 -4.69
N LYS A 215 -31.39 2.89 -4.27
CA LYS A 215 -30.66 1.65 -3.95
C LYS A 215 -30.03 1.78 -2.56
N ALA A 216 -30.84 1.60 -1.52
CA ALA A 216 -30.33 1.47 -0.15
C ALA A 216 -29.28 0.35 -0.08
N SER A 217 -28.27 0.47 0.79
CA SER A 217 -27.24 -0.55 1.02
C SER A 217 -27.89 -1.89 1.36
N LEU A 218 -27.80 -2.86 0.45
CA LEU A 218 -28.54 -4.12 0.54
C LEU A 218 -27.87 -5.14 1.48
N LEU A 219 -26.57 -4.96 1.79
CA LEU A 219 -25.87 -5.76 2.80
C LEU A 219 -26.34 -5.41 4.21
N SER A 220 -26.65 -4.14 4.48
CA SER A 220 -27.10 -3.69 5.80
C SER A 220 -28.60 -3.84 6.03
N SER A 221 -29.41 -3.97 4.97
CA SER A 221 -30.86 -4.20 5.11
C SER A 221 -31.23 -5.58 5.64
N ASP A 222 -30.34 -6.58 5.51
CA ASP A 222 -30.56 -7.93 6.02
C ASP A 222 -29.97 -8.10 7.44
N ALA A 223 -30.84 -8.02 8.45
CA ALA A 223 -30.47 -8.17 9.85
C ALA A 223 -29.93 -9.58 10.21
N SER A 224 -30.22 -10.61 9.42
CA SER A 224 -29.69 -11.95 9.64
C SER A 224 -28.24 -12.06 9.16
N PHE A 225 -27.97 -11.55 7.95
CA PHE A 225 -26.64 -11.44 7.39
C PHE A 225 -25.72 -10.57 8.26
N ARG A 226 -26.20 -9.42 8.75
CA ARG A 226 -25.42 -8.56 9.66
C ARG A 226 -24.97 -9.28 10.92
N ARG A 227 -25.87 -9.97 11.61
CA ARG A 227 -25.54 -10.75 12.82
C ARG A 227 -24.55 -11.87 12.54
N GLU A 228 -24.79 -12.64 11.47
CA GLU A 228 -23.89 -13.73 11.09
C GLU A 228 -22.48 -13.21 10.73
N CYS A 229 -22.39 -12.10 10.00
CA CYS A 229 -21.13 -11.45 9.66
C CYS A 229 -20.40 -10.96 10.93
N GLN A 230 -21.13 -10.29 11.82
CA GLN A 230 -20.61 -9.79 13.11
C GLN A 230 -20.07 -10.93 13.98
N GLU A 231 -20.83 -12.02 14.13
CA GLU A 231 -20.41 -13.19 14.90
C GLU A 231 -19.16 -13.86 14.30
N ASN A 232 -19.10 -13.98 12.97
CA ASN A 232 -17.94 -14.58 12.30
C ASN A 232 -16.67 -13.72 12.41
N LEU A 233 -16.79 -12.38 12.42
CA LEU A 233 -15.65 -11.47 12.51
C LEU A 233 -15.15 -11.24 13.93
N ILE A 234 -16.03 -11.33 14.94
CA ILE A 234 -15.65 -11.25 16.35
C ILE A 234 -15.04 -12.58 16.82
N ASN A 235 -15.57 -13.72 16.38
CA ASN A 235 -15.15 -15.04 16.85
C ASN A 235 -14.10 -15.72 15.94
N ALA A 236 -13.52 -15.00 14.98
CA ALA A 236 -12.48 -15.54 14.12
C ALA A 236 -11.23 -15.91 14.95
N GLY A 237 -10.77 -17.16 14.78
CA GLY A 237 -9.96 -17.89 15.76
C GLY A 237 -8.45 -17.63 15.80
N ASP A 238 -7.77 -18.48 16.60
CA ASP A 238 -6.47 -18.32 17.24
C ASP A 238 -5.19 -18.26 16.36
N ASP A 239 -5.29 -18.36 15.02
CA ASP A 239 -4.10 -18.34 14.14
C ASP A 239 -3.67 -16.89 13.84
N PRO A 240 -2.46 -16.45 14.26
CA PRO A 240 -2.02 -15.07 14.07
C PRO A 240 -1.85 -14.67 12.59
N THR A 241 -1.60 -15.63 11.69
CA THR A 241 -1.45 -15.34 10.25
C THR A 241 -2.79 -15.03 9.60
N VAL A 242 -3.80 -15.84 9.89
CA VAL A 242 -5.17 -15.65 9.40
C VAL A 242 -5.79 -14.42 10.05
N GLU A 243 -5.57 -14.20 11.35
CA GLU A 243 -6.16 -13.08 12.09
C GLU A 243 -5.74 -11.71 11.53
N GLY A 244 -4.53 -11.58 10.96
CA GLY A 244 -4.14 -10.34 10.27
C GLY A 244 -5.04 -10.00 9.07
N PHE A 245 -5.35 -11.00 8.24
CA PHE A 245 -6.28 -10.84 7.13
C PHE A 245 -7.71 -10.59 7.62
N ILE A 246 -8.16 -11.31 8.64
CA ILE A 246 -9.51 -11.12 9.20
C ILE A 246 -9.65 -9.74 9.86
N GLY A 247 -8.60 -9.26 10.54
CA GLY A 247 -8.56 -7.90 11.08
C GLY A 247 -8.79 -6.85 9.99
N SER A 248 -8.17 -7.02 8.83
CA SER A 248 -8.35 -6.12 7.69
C SER A 248 -9.81 -6.12 7.18
N VAL A 249 -10.45 -7.30 7.14
CA VAL A 249 -11.88 -7.44 6.82
C VAL A 249 -12.75 -6.80 7.91
N ARG A 250 -12.40 -6.95 9.19
CA ARG A 250 -13.10 -6.36 10.33
C ARG A 250 -13.07 -4.82 10.27
N LEU A 251 -11.96 -4.22 9.85
CA LEU A 251 -11.88 -2.78 9.58
C LEU A 251 -12.85 -2.37 8.48
N ALA A 252 -12.86 -3.07 7.34
CA ALA A 252 -13.78 -2.79 6.23
C ALA A 252 -15.25 -2.92 6.63
N TRP A 253 -15.59 -3.96 7.40
CA TRP A 253 -16.91 -4.15 7.96
C TRP A 253 -17.34 -3.03 8.91
N THR A 254 -16.43 -2.59 9.78
CA THR A 254 -16.70 -1.50 10.73
C THR A 254 -17.00 -0.20 10.01
N VAL A 255 -16.21 0.13 8.99
CA VAL A 255 -16.45 1.31 8.13
C VAL A 255 -17.78 1.19 7.39
N HIS A 256 -18.13 0.00 6.92
CA HIS A 256 -19.42 -0.25 6.29
C HIS A 256 -20.59 -0.01 7.25
N LEU A 257 -20.51 -0.52 8.49
CA LEU A 257 -21.53 -0.27 9.51
C LEU A 257 -21.67 1.21 9.86
N MET A 258 -20.55 1.91 10.06
CA MET A 258 -20.53 3.35 10.33
C MET A 258 -21.20 4.15 9.21
N THR A 259 -20.81 3.89 7.95
CA THR A 259 -21.31 4.64 6.80
C THR A 259 -22.80 4.37 6.52
N THR A 260 -23.27 3.15 6.79
CA THR A 260 -24.68 2.78 6.57
C THR A 260 -25.60 3.19 7.73
N GLN A 261 -25.08 3.38 8.94
CA GLN A 261 -25.83 3.91 10.08
C GLN A 261 -26.20 5.40 9.87
N ASP A 262 -25.24 6.23 9.45
CA ASP A 262 -25.46 7.67 9.20
C ASP A 262 -26.59 7.91 8.17
N VAL A 263 -26.74 7.01 7.19
CA VAL A 263 -27.82 7.06 6.19
C VAL A 263 -29.19 6.70 6.79
N ASN A 264 -29.24 5.82 7.79
CA ASN A 264 -30.47 5.36 8.42
C ASN A 264 -30.97 6.25 9.57
N ASP A 265 -30.08 6.94 10.29
CA ASP A 265 -30.46 7.92 11.34
C ASP A 265 -31.20 9.14 10.75
N SER A 266 -31.05 9.39 9.45
CA SER A 266 -31.87 10.35 8.70
C SER A 266 -33.31 9.88 8.46
N ARG A 267 -33.62 8.59 8.67
CA ARG A 267 -34.86 7.96 8.19
C ARG A 267 -35.81 7.34 9.21
N ASN A 268 -35.45 6.89 10.44
CA ASN A 268 -36.44 6.45 11.46
C ASN A 268 -35.88 6.15 12.88
N THR A 269 -36.82 6.09 13.84
CA THR A 269 -36.75 6.10 15.33
C THR A 269 -36.03 4.95 16.10
N ILE A 270 -35.07 5.34 16.95
CA ILE A 270 -34.77 5.02 18.38
C ILE A 270 -34.64 3.55 18.88
N SER A 271 -35.12 2.48 18.24
CA SER A 271 -35.02 1.12 18.85
C SER A 271 -33.88 0.22 18.33
N SER A 272 -33.49 0.33 17.06
CA SER A 272 -32.39 -0.47 16.46
C SER A 272 -31.01 0.19 16.54
N ALA A 273 -30.95 1.51 16.76
CA ALA A 273 -29.69 2.26 16.85
C ALA A 273 -28.81 1.82 18.05
N SER A 274 -29.42 1.23 19.09
CA SER A 274 -28.74 0.79 20.32
C SER A 274 -27.86 -0.45 20.12
N SER A 275 -28.31 -1.44 19.34
CA SER A 275 -27.53 -2.65 19.06
C SER A 275 -26.41 -2.39 18.07
N ASP A 276 -26.70 -1.65 16.99
CA ASP A 276 -25.76 -1.40 15.90
C ASP A 276 -24.57 -0.53 16.39
N MET A 277 -24.85 0.42 17.28
CA MET A 277 -23.83 1.21 17.97
C MET A 277 -22.92 0.34 18.87
N LYS A 278 -23.50 -0.63 19.59
CA LYS A 278 -22.72 -1.56 20.44
C LYS A 278 -21.80 -2.42 19.58
N ASP A 279 -22.28 -2.89 18.43
CA ASP A 279 -21.52 -3.70 17.48
C ASP A 279 -20.35 -2.90 16.90
N ILE A 280 -20.57 -1.65 16.47
CA ILE A 280 -19.50 -0.76 16.01
C ILE A 280 -18.46 -0.51 17.09
N CYS A 281 -18.88 -0.18 18.32
CA CYS A 281 -17.96 0.04 19.44
C CYS A 281 -17.14 -1.22 19.77
N SER A 282 -17.75 -2.40 19.72
CA SER A 282 -17.05 -3.67 19.97
C SER A 282 -16.02 -4.00 18.88
N CYS A 283 -16.34 -3.72 17.61
CA CYS A 283 -15.41 -3.88 16.51
C CYS A 283 -14.26 -2.88 16.61
N LEU A 284 -14.54 -1.62 16.93
CA LEU A 284 -13.51 -0.60 17.16
C LEU A 284 -12.56 -1.01 18.28
N GLU A 285 -13.08 -1.46 19.42
CA GLU A 285 -12.24 -1.93 20.52
C GLU A 285 -11.30 -3.03 20.05
N THR A 286 -11.83 -4.03 19.35
CA THR A 286 -11.06 -5.15 18.80
C THR A 286 -10.01 -4.71 17.77
N ILE A 287 -10.36 -3.77 16.87
CA ILE A 287 -9.46 -3.23 15.84
C ILE A 287 -8.24 -2.58 16.48
N PHE A 288 -8.46 -1.83 17.54
CA PHE A 288 -7.42 -1.08 18.19
C PHE A 288 -6.60 -1.89 19.20
N THR A 289 -7.23 -2.79 19.96
CA THR A 289 -6.51 -3.69 20.88
C THR A 289 -5.59 -4.65 20.13
N ASN A 290 -6.03 -5.14 18.97
CA ASN A 290 -5.24 -6.05 18.13
C ASN A 290 -4.31 -5.31 17.16
N ASN A 291 -4.28 -3.97 17.19
CA ASN A 291 -3.48 -3.14 16.29
C ASN A 291 -3.64 -3.55 14.81
N VAL A 292 -4.88 -3.69 14.36
CA VAL A 292 -5.23 -4.22 13.04
C VAL A 292 -4.53 -3.49 11.89
N PHE A 293 -4.25 -2.18 12.02
CA PHE A 293 -3.57 -1.38 11.01
C PHE A 293 -2.12 -1.82 10.74
N GLN A 294 -1.46 -2.45 11.71
CA GLN A 294 -0.06 -2.87 11.56
C GLN A 294 0.10 -3.99 10.53
N PHE A 295 -0.87 -4.91 10.45
CA PHE A 295 -0.78 -6.03 9.52
C PHE A 295 -0.87 -5.59 8.05
N PRO A 296 -1.87 -4.79 7.61
CA PRO A 296 -1.88 -4.21 6.27
C PRO A 296 -0.61 -3.44 5.94
N LEU A 297 -0.05 -2.70 6.89
CA LEU A 297 1.20 -1.95 6.71
C LEU A 297 2.37 -2.89 6.38
N ASP A 298 2.70 -3.78 7.32
CA ASP A 298 3.94 -4.57 7.27
C ASP A 298 3.82 -5.81 6.39
N LYS A 299 2.62 -6.41 6.31
CA LYS A 299 2.38 -7.72 5.69
C LYS A 299 1.56 -7.66 4.40
N VAL A 300 1.10 -6.48 4.01
CA VAL A 300 0.45 -6.26 2.70
C VAL A 300 1.21 -5.18 1.92
N LEU A 301 1.13 -3.90 2.31
CA LEU A 301 1.61 -2.75 1.53
C LEU A 301 3.12 -2.73 1.27
N GLN A 302 3.90 -3.23 2.23
CA GLN A 302 5.37 -3.29 2.14
C GLN A 302 5.88 -4.58 1.46
N THR A 303 5.00 -5.49 1.04
CA THR A 303 5.43 -6.76 0.44
C THR A 303 5.67 -6.64 -1.07
N ALA A 304 6.60 -7.45 -1.59
CA ALA A 304 6.83 -7.57 -3.02
C ALA A 304 5.62 -8.11 -3.79
N ALA A 305 4.77 -8.90 -3.12
CA ALA A 305 3.52 -9.41 -3.70
C ALA A 305 2.55 -8.27 -4.02
N TYR A 306 2.40 -7.31 -3.12
CA TYR A 306 1.56 -6.13 -3.35
C TYR A 306 2.19 -5.17 -4.37
N GLN A 307 3.49 -4.89 -4.25
CA GLN A 307 4.16 -3.86 -5.07
C GLN A 307 4.37 -4.28 -6.53
N ASN A 308 4.47 -5.58 -6.81
CA ASN A 308 4.70 -6.11 -8.16
C ASN A 308 3.48 -6.85 -8.73
N ASP A 309 2.28 -6.55 -8.23
CA ASP A 309 1.04 -7.03 -8.85
C ASP A 309 0.72 -6.26 -10.14
N ASP A 310 -0.32 -6.67 -10.86
CA ASP A 310 -0.84 -5.98 -12.04
C ASP A 310 -1.18 -4.51 -11.71
N GLU A 311 -0.77 -3.57 -12.57
CA GLU A 311 -0.85 -2.12 -12.31
C GLU A 311 -2.28 -1.67 -12.00
N ASP A 312 -3.26 -2.19 -12.73
CA ASP A 312 -4.68 -1.95 -12.47
C ASP A 312 -5.14 -2.47 -11.12
N MET A 313 -4.63 -3.63 -10.70
CA MET A 313 -4.97 -4.20 -9.40
C MET A 313 -4.38 -3.36 -8.28
N VAL A 314 -3.13 -2.92 -8.40
CA VAL A 314 -2.48 -2.02 -7.43
C VAL A 314 -3.25 -0.71 -7.32
N TYR A 315 -3.63 -0.11 -8.46
CA TYR A 315 -4.47 1.08 -8.50
C TYR A 315 -5.82 0.86 -7.80
N MET A 316 -6.50 -0.25 -8.10
CA MET A 316 -7.76 -0.63 -7.46
C MET A 316 -7.62 -0.82 -5.95
N TYR A 317 -6.55 -1.48 -5.50
CA TYR A 317 -6.27 -1.66 -4.08
C TYR A 317 -6.06 -0.31 -3.38
N ASN A 318 -5.22 0.56 -3.95
CA ASN A 318 -4.94 1.89 -3.41
C ASN A 318 -6.22 2.74 -3.34
N ALA A 319 -7.00 2.79 -4.43
CA ALA A 319 -8.23 3.58 -4.51
C ALA A 319 -9.25 3.15 -3.45
N TYR A 320 -9.43 1.84 -3.22
CA TYR A 320 -10.38 1.35 -2.22
C TYR A 320 -9.86 1.38 -0.79
N LEU A 321 -8.54 1.27 -0.56
CA LEU A 321 -7.95 1.58 0.74
C LEU A 321 -8.09 3.05 1.11
N HIS A 322 -7.89 3.95 0.14
CA HIS A 322 -8.10 5.37 0.33
C HIS A 322 -9.56 5.69 0.69
N LYS A 323 -10.52 5.11 -0.03
CA LYS A 323 -11.95 5.24 0.29
C LYS A 323 -12.25 4.68 1.68
N LEU A 324 -11.74 3.50 2.01
CA LEU A 324 -11.90 2.86 3.32
C LEU A 324 -11.42 3.78 4.45
N ILE A 325 -10.20 4.30 4.33
CA ILE A 325 -9.60 5.17 5.35
C ILE A 325 -10.30 6.52 5.41
N THR A 326 -10.69 7.09 4.28
CA THR A 326 -11.43 8.35 4.26
C THR A 326 -12.78 8.20 4.98
N CYS A 327 -13.53 7.13 4.69
CA CYS A 327 -14.79 6.81 5.38
C CYS A 327 -14.58 6.50 6.87
N PHE A 328 -13.48 5.83 7.24
CA PHE A 328 -13.13 5.62 8.63
C PHE A 328 -12.88 6.96 9.34
N LEU A 329 -12.07 7.84 8.75
CA LEU A 329 -11.66 9.10 9.36
C LEU A 329 -12.75 10.18 9.33
N SER A 330 -13.74 10.11 8.43
CA SER A 330 -14.90 11.03 8.45
C SER A 330 -15.80 10.78 9.66
N HIS A 331 -15.94 9.53 10.09
CA HIS A 331 -16.90 9.16 11.12
C HIS A 331 -16.47 9.67 12.52
N PRO A 332 -17.34 10.37 13.29
CA PRO A 332 -16.98 10.92 14.59
C PRO A 332 -16.46 9.87 15.59
N LEU A 333 -17.10 8.70 15.67
CA LEU A 333 -16.70 7.65 16.62
C LEU A 333 -15.29 7.13 16.38
N ALA A 334 -14.87 7.03 15.11
CA ALA A 334 -13.52 6.61 14.77
C ALA A 334 -12.51 7.69 15.18
N ARG A 335 -12.80 8.97 14.91
CA ARG A 335 -11.95 10.09 15.34
C ARG A 335 -11.82 10.18 16.85
N ASP A 336 -12.92 10.05 17.57
CA ASP A 336 -12.93 10.04 19.03
C ASP A 336 -12.12 8.86 19.58
N LYS A 337 -12.24 7.68 18.97
CA LYS A 337 -11.47 6.50 19.37
C LYS A 337 -9.97 6.66 19.06
N VAL A 338 -9.61 7.23 17.91
CA VAL A 338 -8.20 7.57 17.58
C VAL A 338 -7.65 8.57 18.59
N LYS A 339 -8.44 9.56 19.01
CA LYS A 339 -8.03 10.54 20.03
C LYS A 339 -7.87 9.88 21.41
N GLU A 340 -8.83 9.09 21.85
CA GLU A 340 -8.76 8.31 23.09
C GLU A 340 -7.52 7.42 23.12
N ILE A 341 -7.20 6.78 21.99
CA ILE A 341 -6.04 5.91 21.87
C ILE A 341 -4.77 6.71 21.73
N LYS A 342 -4.76 7.88 21.08
CA LYS A 342 -3.59 8.78 21.10
C LYS A 342 -3.22 9.14 22.54
N ASP A 343 -4.23 9.41 23.37
CA ASP A 343 -4.04 9.75 24.78
C ASP A 343 -3.58 8.53 25.62
N LYS A 344 -4.09 7.32 25.31
CA LYS A 344 -3.69 6.05 25.96
C LYS A 344 -2.37 5.48 25.44
N ALA A 345 -2.08 5.64 24.16
CA ALA A 345 -1.00 5.03 23.40
C ALA A 345 0.18 6.00 23.27
N MET A 346 0.71 6.37 24.42
CA MET A 346 2.10 6.82 24.55
C MET A 346 3.13 5.74 24.12
N ALA A 347 2.75 4.72 23.32
CA ALA A 347 3.61 3.66 22.80
C ALA A 347 3.20 2.99 21.44
N ALA A 348 2.10 3.35 20.76
CA ALA A 348 1.69 2.68 19.49
C ALA A 348 1.39 3.66 18.35
N LEU A 349 2.12 3.55 17.22
CA LEU A 349 2.21 4.54 16.13
C LEU A 349 1.50 4.14 14.82
N SER A 350 0.60 3.16 14.83
CA SER A 350 0.13 2.51 13.60
C SER A 350 -0.83 3.32 12.70
N PRO A 351 -1.77 4.17 13.20
CA PRO A 351 -2.77 4.78 12.30
C PRO A 351 -2.18 5.83 11.35
N TYR A 352 -1.24 6.65 11.84
CA TYR A 352 -0.61 7.71 11.04
C TYR A 352 0.29 7.14 9.93
N ARG A 353 0.94 5.99 10.19
CA ARG A 353 1.80 5.35 9.19
C ARG A 353 0.98 4.76 8.04
N PHE A 354 -0.15 4.14 8.36
CA PHE A 354 -1.01 3.53 7.35
C PHE A 354 -1.56 4.55 6.36
N GLY A 355 -2.05 5.71 6.84
CA GLY A 355 -2.46 6.80 5.97
C GLY A 355 -1.30 7.35 5.12
N SER A 356 -0.13 7.56 5.74
CA SER A 356 1.05 8.08 5.06
C SER A 356 1.54 7.16 3.93
N GLU A 357 1.47 5.84 4.05
CA GLU A 357 1.94 4.95 2.98
C GLU A 357 1.05 4.98 1.74
N ILE A 358 -0.26 5.17 1.91
CA ILE A 358 -1.22 5.25 0.81
C ILE A 358 -0.96 6.54 -0.01
N TYR A 359 -0.92 7.69 0.65
CA TYR A 359 -0.72 8.99 -0.02
C TYR A 359 0.68 9.19 -0.59
N GLN A 360 1.67 8.44 -0.12
CA GLN A 360 3.01 8.46 -0.70
C GLN A 360 3.03 7.79 -2.08
N LYS A 361 2.21 6.76 -2.29
CA LYS A 361 2.13 6.03 -3.57
C LYS A 361 1.25 6.74 -4.59
N GLU A 362 0.14 7.33 -4.16
CA GLU A 362 -0.87 7.98 -5.00
C GLU A 362 -1.18 9.42 -4.49
N PRO A 363 -0.32 10.42 -4.78
CA PRO A 363 -0.43 11.77 -4.24
C PRO A 363 -1.70 12.53 -4.67
N GLU A 364 -2.22 12.24 -5.86
CA GLU A 364 -3.43 12.87 -6.42
C GLU A 364 -4.69 12.60 -5.59
N LEU A 365 -4.73 11.52 -4.80
CA LEU A 365 -5.85 11.21 -3.89
C LEU A 365 -6.00 12.23 -2.74
N VAL A 366 -5.04 13.13 -2.55
CA VAL A 366 -5.10 14.21 -1.53
C VAL A 366 -5.88 15.42 -2.03
N SER A 367 -5.87 15.69 -3.34
CA SER A 367 -6.48 16.90 -3.90
C SER A 367 -8.00 16.90 -3.71
N GLY A 368 -8.54 18.01 -3.21
CA GLY A 368 -9.98 18.15 -2.95
C GLY A 368 -10.55 17.30 -1.80
N ASN A 369 -9.72 16.60 -1.00
CA ASN A 369 -10.21 15.75 0.09
C ASN A 369 -10.29 16.49 1.45
N ASP A 370 -11.40 17.19 1.70
CA ASP A 370 -11.62 17.97 2.93
C ASP A 370 -11.72 17.11 4.21
N VAL A 371 -12.06 15.83 4.07
CA VAL A 371 -12.15 14.88 5.20
C VAL A 371 -10.77 14.62 5.79
N VAL A 372 -9.76 14.42 4.94
CA VAL A 372 -8.36 14.24 5.37
C VAL A 372 -7.88 15.46 6.16
N TRP A 373 -8.16 16.67 5.66
CA TRP A 373 -7.77 17.91 6.34
C TRP A 373 -8.52 18.12 7.67
N THR A 374 -9.78 17.69 7.75
CA THR A 374 -10.53 17.69 9.01
C THR A 374 -9.87 16.76 10.05
N PHE A 375 -9.45 15.56 9.63
CA PHE A 375 -8.71 14.65 10.49
C PHE A 375 -7.35 15.20 10.93
N VAL A 376 -6.61 15.83 10.02
CA VAL A 376 -5.33 16.50 10.31
C VAL A 376 -5.52 17.56 11.40
N ASN A 377 -6.56 18.39 11.29
CA ASN A 377 -6.90 19.40 12.29
C ASN A 377 -7.23 18.78 13.66
N CYS A 378 -8.00 17.68 13.69
CA CYS A 378 -8.30 16.98 14.95
C CYS A 378 -7.06 16.30 15.56
N SER A 379 -6.14 15.83 14.72
CA SER A 379 -5.00 15.01 15.15
C SER A 379 -3.80 15.83 15.59
N GLY A 380 -3.60 17.02 15.04
CA GLY A 380 -2.41 17.85 15.26
C GLY A 380 -2.35 18.56 16.62
N GLU A 381 -3.32 18.35 17.50
CA GLU A 381 -3.29 18.91 18.86
C GLU A 381 -2.68 17.94 19.88
N ASP A 382 -2.13 18.47 20.98
CA ASP A 382 -1.77 17.73 22.19
C ASP A 382 -0.79 16.54 22.00
N HIS A 383 0.31 16.79 21.30
CA HIS A 383 1.40 15.81 21.20
C HIS A 383 2.33 15.84 22.43
N ASN A 384 2.14 14.87 23.34
CA ASN A 384 2.92 14.76 24.58
C ASN A 384 4.14 13.82 24.49
N ASN A 385 4.37 13.17 23.33
CA ASN A 385 5.50 12.29 23.06
C ASN A 385 6.06 12.57 21.65
N PHE A 386 7.38 12.61 21.51
CA PHE A 386 8.06 12.83 20.22
C PHE A 386 7.65 11.81 19.14
N GLN A 387 7.30 10.59 19.53
CA GLN A 387 6.90 9.53 18.59
C GLN A 387 5.63 9.90 17.81
N THR A 388 4.59 10.39 18.49
CA THR A 388 3.33 10.77 17.85
C THR A 388 3.50 12.05 17.05
N LEU A 389 4.30 13.00 17.55
CA LEU A 389 4.68 14.20 16.81
C LEU A 389 5.40 13.86 15.50
N VAL A 390 6.40 12.98 15.55
CA VAL A 390 7.16 12.54 14.36
C VAL A 390 6.25 11.83 13.36
N ALA A 391 5.31 11.00 13.81
CA ALA A 391 4.37 10.32 12.91
C ALA A 391 3.38 11.31 12.26
N PHE A 392 2.90 12.30 13.01
CA PHE A 392 2.06 13.37 12.47
C PHE A 392 2.79 14.23 11.45
N LEU A 393 4.03 14.66 11.76
CA LEU A 393 4.86 15.41 10.82
C LEU A 393 5.19 14.59 9.56
N LYS A 394 5.40 13.27 9.67
CA LYS A 394 5.55 12.39 8.50
C LYS A 394 4.29 12.36 7.63
N LEU A 395 3.10 12.28 8.24
CA LEU A 395 1.84 12.40 7.51
C LEU A 395 1.77 13.74 6.77
N LEU A 396 2.06 14.87 7.42
CA LEU A 396 2.10 16.19 6.78
C LEU A 396 3.09 16.25 5.62
N SER A 397 4.29 15.67 5.79
CA SER A 397 5.31 15.61 4.74
C SER A 397 4.80 14.85 3.50
N THR A 398 4.02 13.78 3.71
CA THR A 398 3.41 13.02 2.62
C THR A 398 2.29 13.80 1.94
N LEU A 399 1.42 14.44 2.72
CA LEU A 399 0.33 15.26 2.18
C LEU A 399 0.84 16.48 1.39
N ALA A 400 2.06 16.95 1.69
CA ALA A 400 2.75 18.01 0.94
C ALA A 400 3.41 17.53 -0.37
N SER A 401 3.00 16.38 -0.93
CA SER A 401 3.54 15.86 -2.20
C SER A 401 2.90 16.47 -3.45
N THR A 402 1.84 17.25 -3.31
CA THR A 402 1.18 18.00 -4.39
C THR A 402 1.26 19.50 -4.13
N GLU A 403 1.04 20.33 -5.15
CA GLU A 403 1.04 21.80 -4.99
C GLU A 403 -0.01 22.28 -3.99
N GLU A 404 -1.26 21.81 -4.14
CA GLU A 404 -2.36 22.14 -3.22
C GLU A 404 -2.04 21.66 -1.79
N GLY A 405 -1.54 20.43 -1.65
CA GLY A 405 -1.19 19.85 -0.36
C GLY A 405 -0.06 20.63 0.34
N ALA A 406 0.96 21.04 -0.40
CA ALA A 406 2.07 21.83 0.12
C ALA A 406 1.61 23.20 0.62
N SER A 407 0.77 23.91 -0.13
CA SER A 407 0.19 25.20 0.31
C SER A 407 -0.69 25.03 1.57
N LYS A 408 -1.55 24.00 1.61
CA LYS A 408 -2.37 23.71 2.80
C LYS A 408 -1.53 23.38 4.03
N VAL A 409 -0.47 22.57 3.90
CA VAL A 409 0.45 22.26 5.01
C VAL A 409 1.21 23.50 5.47
N PHE A 410 1.65 24.36 4.54
CA PHE A 410 2.28 25.63 4.88
C PHE A 410 1.35 26.49 5.74
N ASP A 411 0.12 26.72 5.29
CA ASP A 411 -0.87 27.53 5.98
C ASP A 411 -1.23 26.94 7.35
N LEU A 412 -1.40 25.62 7.43
CA LEU A 412 -1.74 24.92 8.67
C LEU A 412 -0.67 25.11 9.76
N LEU A 413 0.61 25.01 9.40
CA LEU A 413 1.74 25.22 10.33
C LEU A 413 2.07 26.71 10.56
N HIS A 414 1.58 27.61 9.71
CA HIS A 414 1.76 29.07 9.84
C HIS A 414 0.64 29.73 10.66
N SER A 415 -0.60 29.30 10.48
CA SER A 415 -1.83 29.94 10.98
C SER A 415 -2.07 29.80 12.50
N LYS A 416 -1.11 29.26 13.27
CA LYS A 416 -1.28 28.90 14.69
C LYS A 416 -2.51 28.00 14.93
N THR A 417 -2.88 27.19 13.93
CA THR A 417 -4.01 26.26 14.02
C THR A 417 -3.81 25.27 15.17
N PHE A 418 -2.56 24.84 15.41
CA PHE A 418 -2.21 24.02 16.57
C PHE A 418 -1.53 24.82 17.66
N ARG A 419 -1.77 24.45 18.92
CA ARG A 419 -1.18 25.15 20.08
C ARG A 419 0.33 24.99 20.19
N SER A 420 0.86 23.81 19.87
CA SER A 420 2.27 23.45 20.09
C SER A 420 3.06 23.17 18.83
N ILE A 421 2.40 23.02 17.67
CA ILE A 421 3.02 22.62 16.41
C ILE A 421 2.89 23.76 15.39
N GLY A 422 4.03 24.30 14.95
CA GLY A 422 4.07 25.28 13.88
C GLY A 422 5.48 25.53 13.38
N TRP A 423 5.60 26.38 12.36
CA TRP A 423 6.92 26.79 11.86
C TRP A 423 7.74 27.53 12.92
N SER A 424 7.09 28.34 13.76
CA SER A 424 7.77 28.98 14.90
C SER A 424 8.35 27.94 15.85
N THR A 425 7.63 26.87 16.17
CA THR A 425 8.12 25.79 17.05
C THR A 425 9.41 25.16 16.51
N LEU A 426 9.51 24.96 15.19
CA LEU A 426 10.72 24.45 14.54
C LEU A 426 11.92 25.40 14.76
N PHE A 427 11.75 26.68 14.44
CA PHE A 427 12.82 27.67 14.54
C PHE A 427 13.19 28.02 15.99
N ASP A 428 12.21 28.07 16.88
CA ASP A 428 12.40 28.27 18.32
C ASP A 428 13.19 27.11 18.91
N CYS A 429 12.89 25.86 18.53
CA CYS A 429 13.63 24.68 18.99
C CYS A 429 15.11 24.74 18.59
N MET A 430 15.41 25.11 17.34
CA MET A 430 16.79 25.30 16.88
C MET A 430 17.50 26.40 17.66
N SER A 431 16.83 27.53 17.90
CA SER A 431 17.40 28.66 18.65
C SER A 431 17.67 28.30 20.12
N ILE A 432 16.78 27.55 20.77
CA ILE A 432 16.97 27.08 22.15
C ILE A 432 18.23 26.19 22.26
N TYR A 433 18.45 25.30 21.30
CA TYR A 433 19.65 24.46 21.28
C TYR A 433 20.92 25.27 21.00
N GLU A 434 20.87 26.21 20.05
CA GLU A 434 21.96 27.14 19.79
C GLU A 434 22.35 27.91 21.06
N ASP A 435 21.39 28.50 21.76
CA ASP A 435 21.65 29.26 22.99
C ASP A 435 22.25 28.40 24.10
N LYS A 436 21.76 27.16 24.27
CA LYS A 436 22.34 26.19 25.22
C LYS A 436 23.80 25.87 24.87
N PHE A 437 24.10 25.66 23.60
CA PHE A 437 25.47 25.40 23.16
C PHE A 437 26.37 26.63 23.38
N LYS A 438 25.92 27.83 23.00
CA LYS A 438 26.66 29.09 23.23
C LYS A 438 26.95 29.32 24.72
N GLN A 439 25.97 29.12 25.60
CA GLN A 439 26.15 29.26 27.05
C GLN A 439 27.19 28.27 27.60
N SER A 440 27.19 27.03 27.10
CA SER A 440 28.18 26.03 27.54
C SER A 440 29.61 26.32 27.04
N LEU A 441 29.75 26.91 25.84
CA LEU A 441 31.06 27.34 25.32
C LEU A 441 31.62 28.55 26.07
N GLN A 442 30.75 29.41 26.59
CA GLN A 442 31.14 30.57 27.40
C GLN A 442 31.55 30.18 28.84
N THR A 443 31.11 29.00 29.31
CA THR A 443 31.41 28.51 30.67
C THR A 443 32.62 27.58 30.62
N ALA A 444 33.80 28.07 31.01
CA ALA A 444 35.05 27.32 30.95
C ALA A 444 34.96 25.98 31.71
N GLY A 445 35.16 24.86 31.00
CA GLY A 445 35.23 23.51 31.57
C GLY A 445 33.95 22.68 31.53
N THR A 446 32.84 23.20 30.99
CA THR A 446 31.62 22.39 30.78
C THR A 446 31.62 21.71 29.41
N THR A 447 31.34 20.40 29.39
CA THR A 447 31.09 19.66 28.15
C THR A 447 29.82 20.19 27.48
N LEU A 448 29.81 20.26 26.13
CA LEU A 448 28.60 20.58 25.37
C LEU A 448 27.45 19.67 25.82
N PRO A 449 26.23 20.19 26.00
CA PRO A 449 25.08 19.38 26.37
C PRO A 449 24.77 18.32 25.31
N GLU A 450 24.25 17.16 25.74
CA GLU A 450 23.82 16.11 24.82
C GLU A 450 22.53 16.53 24.08
N PHE A 451 22.47 16.26 22.79
CA PHE A 451 21.27 16.52 21.99
C PHE A 451 20.23 15.43 22.26
N GLN A 452 19.03 15.79 22.71
CA GLN A 452 18.01 14.80 23.03
C GLN A 452 17.52 14.10 21.74
N GLU A 453 17.55 12.77 21.72
CA GLU A 453 17.18 11.96 20.55
C GLU A 453 15.74 12.20 20.09
N GLY A 454 14.81 12.46 21.02
CA GLY A 454 13.42 12.80 20.70
C GLY A 454 13.31 14.11 19.93
N ASP A 455 14.03 15.15 20.38
CA ASP A 455 14.07 16.45 19.74
C ASP A 455 14.75 16.37 18.37
N ALA A 456 15.84 15.60 18.26
CA ALA A 456 16.52 15.40 16.99
C ALA A 456 15.62 14.71 15.96
N LYS A 457 14.84 13.69 16.36
CA LYS A 457 13.86 13.03 15.48
C LYS A 457 12.71 13.96 15.10
N ALA A 458 12.22 14.77 16.03
CA ALA A 458 11.19 15.76 15.75
C ALA A 458 11.67 16.81 14.75
N LEU A 459 12.89 17.35 14.95
CA LEU A 459 13.53 18.29 14.02
C LEU A 459 13.73 17.68 12.63
N VAL A 460 14.20 16.43 12.54
CA VAL A 460 14.29 15.72 11.25
C VAL A 460 12.93 15.65 10.56
N ALA A 461 11.87 15.31 11.30
CA ALA A 461 10.53 15.21 10.72
C ALA A 461 10.03 16.58 10.24
N TYR A 462 10.23 17.65 11.01
CA TYR A 462 9.91 19.02 10.61
C TYR A 462 10.68 19.46 9.36
N LEU A 463 11.98 19.17 9.29
CA LEU A 463 12.80 19.54 8.15
C LEU A 463 12.40 18.79 6.87
N ASN A 464 11.93 17.54 6.99
CA ASN A 464 11.35 16.83 5.85
C ASN A 464 10.03 17.48 5.39
N VAL A 465 9.17 17.94 6.31
CA VAL A 465 7.98 18.72 5.97
C VAL A 465 8.37 20.01 5.26
N LEU A 466 9.33 20.76 5.82
CA LEU A 466 9.85 21.99 5.23
C LEU A 466 10.36 21.75 3.80
N GLN A 467 11.19 20.73 3.62
CA GLN A 467 11.69 20.33 2.31
C GLN A 467 10.54 20.07 1.33
N LYS A 468 9.56 19.23 1.70
CA LYS A 468 8.43 18.91 0.82
C LYS A 468 7.55 20.11 0.48
N VAL A 469 7.28 20.98 1.47
CA VAL A 469 6.50 22.21 1.28
C VAL A 469 7.20 23.15 0.31
N ILE A 470 8.52 23.33 0.43
CA ILE A 470 9.28 24.16 -0.51
C ILE A 470 9.37 23.51 -1.90
N GLU A 471 9.63 22.20 -1.99
CA GLU A 471 9.76 21.49 -3.26
C GLU A 471 8.49 21.55 -4.12
N ASN A 472 7.33 21.37 -3.49
CA ASN A 472 6.06 21.19 -4.21
C ASN A 472 5.13 22.41 -4.14
N GLY A 473 5.37 23.37 -3.26
CA GLY A 473 4.50 24.54 -3.09
C GLY A 473 4.34 25.38 -4.37
N ASN A 474 3.31 26.23 -4.40
CA ASN A 474 3.04 27.10 -5.54
C ASN A 474 4.29 27.93 -5.90
N PRO A 475 4.80 27.87 -7.15
CA PRO A 475 6.06 28.50 -7.53
C PRO A 475 6.14 30.02 -7.34
N ILE A 476 4.98 30.69 -7.27
CA ILE A 476 4.88 32.14 -7.08
C ILE A 476 4.94 32.47 -5.58
N GLU A 477 4.18 31.75 -4.76
CA GLU A 477 4.04 32.03 -3.33
C GLU A 477 5.24 31.54 -2.52
N ARG A 478 5.74 30.33 -2.82
CA ARG A 478 6.75 29.63 -2.01
C ARG A 478 8.07 30.38 -1.83
N LYS A 479 8.38 31.29 -2.76
CA LYS A 479 9.59 32.12 -2.72
C LYS A 479 9.59 33.09 -1.54
N ASN A 480 8.41 33.39 -0.99
CA ASN A 480 8.23 34.37 0.09
C ASN A 480 7.84 33.73 1.43
N TRP A 481 7.61 32.42 1.48
CA TRP A 481 7.11 31.71 2.65
C TRP A 481 8.10 31.68 3.83
N PHE A 482 9.41 31.61 3.54
CA PHE A 482 10.46 31.59 4.55
C PHE A 482 11.53 32.63 4.21
N PRO A 483 11.29 33.90 4.59
CA PRO A 483 12.22 34.99 4.28
C PRO A 483 13.51 34.93 5.09
N ASP A 484 13.47 34.26 6.26
CA ASP A 484 14.63 34.02 7.11
C ASP A 484 14.91 32.52 7.20
N ILE A 485 16.07 32.13 6.71
CA ILE A 485 16.58 30.75 6.73
C ILE A 485 17.85 30.61 7.57
N GLU A 486 18.34 31.70 8.17
CA GLU A 486 19.53 31.69 9.03
C GLU A 486 19.45 30.60 10.12
N PRO A 487 18.28 30.33 10.75
CA PRO A 487 18.20 29.30 11.77
C PRO A 487 18.61 27.88 11.34
N LEU A 488 18.53 27.56 10.06
CA LEU A 488 18.91 26.24 9.53
C LEU A 488 20.43 25.99 9.59
N PHE A 489 21.23 27.05 9.67
CA PHE A 489 22.70 26.96 9.67
C PHE A 489 23.28 26.84 11.07
N LYS A 490 22.59 27.43 12.06
CA LYS A 490 23.05 27.61 13.44
C LYS A 490 23.48 26.32 14.16
N LEU A 491 22.95 25.16 13.77
CA LEU A 491 23.27 23.88 14.39
C LEU A 491 24.40 23.10 13.69
N LEU A 492 24.86 23.53 12.52
CA LEU A 492 25.78 22.75 11.68
C LEU A 492 27.20 22.66 12.29
N SER A 493 27.66 23.74 12.94
CA SER A 493 29.01 23.86 13.52
C SER A 493 29.23 23.02 14.80
N TYR A 494 28.17 22.65 15.53
CA TYR A 494 28.31 21.98 16.83
C TYR A 494 28.52 20.47 16.70
N GLU A 495 29.56 19.93 17.33
CA GLU A 495 29.90 18.49 17.29
C GLU A 495 28.81 17.58 17.87
N ASN A 496 28.13 18.04 18.92
CA ASN A 496 27.10 17.26 19.62
C ASN A 496 25.78 17.13 18.85
N VAL A 497 25.63 17.81 17.71
CA VAL A 497 24.45 17.69 16.86
C VAL A 497 24.56 16.40 16.04
N PRO A 498 23.58 15.48 16.11
CA PRO A 498 23.68 14.18 15.45
C PRO A 498 23.97 14.28 13.95
N PRO A 499 24.88 13.46 13.38
CA PRO A 499 25.24 13.51 11.96
C PRO A 499 24.05 13.36 11.01
N TYR A 500 23.03 12.60 11.42
CA TYR A 500 21.82 12.41 10.64
C TYR A 500 20.97 13.69 10.55
N LEU A 501 20.89 14.47 11.63
CA LEU A 501 20.18 15.74 11.66
C LEU A 501 20.90 16.78 10.81
N LYS A 502 22.24 16.86 10.92
CA LYS A 502 23.06 17.72 10.04
C LYS A 502 22.84 17.41 8.57
N GLY A 503 22.72 16.13 8.21
CA GLY A 503 22.44 15.74 6.82
C GLY A 503 21.09 16.25 6.32
N VAL A 504 20.04 16.18 7.14
CA VAL A 504 18.70 16.67 6.79
C VAL A 504 18.64 18.20 6.74
N LEU A 505 19.34 18.91 7.64
CA LEU A 505 19.50 20.37 7.58
C LEU A 505 20.10 20.81 6.24
N ARG A 506 21.20 20.17 5.81
CA ARG A 506 21.84 20.47 4.52
C ARG A 506 20.94 20.17 3.32
N ASN A 507 20.17 19.08 3.37
CA ASN A 507 19.19 18.78 2.33
C ASN A 507 18.10 19.88 2.26
N ALA A 508 17.55 20.29 3.40
CA ALA A 508 16.56 21.37 3.45
C ALA A 508 17.12 22.70 2.92
N ILE A 509 18.36 23.06 3.28
CA ILE A 509 19.06 24.24 2.74
C ILE A 509 19.23 24.13 1.22
N SER A 510 19.62 22.95 0.72
CA SER A 510 19.78 22.70 -0.72
C SER A 510 18.50 22.94 -1.51
N THR A 511 17.35 22.59 -0.93
CA THR A 511 16.04 22.80 -1.56
C THR A 511 15.74 24.29 -1.79
N PHE A 512 16.16 25.19 -0.89
CA PHE A 512 16.00 26.64 -1.08
C PHE A 512 16.77 27.17 -2.29
N ILE A 513 17.95 26.60 -2.58
CA ILE A 513 18.75 26.98 -3.76
C ILE A 513 18.02 26.59 -5.05
N GLN A 514 17.46 25.38 -5.09
CA GLN A 514 16.73 24.88 -6.26
C GLN A 514 15.50 25.72 -6.57
N VAL A 515 14.80 26.19 -5.54
CA VAL A 515 13.55 26.96 -5.68
C VAL A 515 13.79 28.45 -5.91
N SER A 516 14.82 29.01 -5.30
CA SER A 516 15.19 30.42 -5.42
C SER A 516 16.70 30.58 -5.62
N PRO A 517 17.18 30.47 -6.87
CA PRO A 517 18.61 30.65 -7.19
C PRO A 517 19.18 31.98 -6.72
N ASN A 518 18.33 33.01 -6.54
CA ASN A 518 18.73 34.31 -6.02
C ASN A 518 19.24 34.24 -4.56
N MET A 519 18.86 33.22 -3.79
CA MET A 519 19.32 33.01 -2.42
C MET A 519 20.73 32.38 -2.35
N LYS A 520 21.27 31.92 -3.48
CA LYS A 520 22.57 31.23 -3.57
C LYS A 520 23.70 32.00 -2.89
N GLY A 521 23.81 33.31 -3.13
CA GLY A 521 24.82 34.16 -2.51
C GLY A 521 24.65 34.28 -0.98
N THR A 522 23.41 34.46 -0.51
CA THR A 522 23.10 34.53 0.92
C THR A 522 23.41 33.20 1.63
N ILE A 523 23.02 32.07 1.01
CA ILE A 523 23.29 30.73 1.54
C ILE A 523 24.79 30.44 1.58
N TRP A 524 25.54 30.87 0.55
CA TRP A 524 26.99 30.73 0.53
C TRP A 524 27.65 31.45 1.72
N ASN A 525 27.23 32.69 2.01
CA ASN A 525 27.74 33.46 3.15
C ASN A 525 27.44 32.76 4.49
N PHE A 526 26.25 32.19 4.66
CA PHE A 526 25.93 31.44 5.89
C PHE A 526 26.77 30.16 6.04
N LEU A 527 27.06 29.45 4.95
CA LEU A 527 27.90 28.25 5.00
C LEU A 527 29.36 28.56 5.37
N GLU A 528 29.89 29.69 4.89
CA GLU A 528 31.23 30.16 5.27
C GLU A 528 31.32 30.51 6.77
N LEU A 529 30.21 30.96 7.37
CA LEU A 529 30.16 31.31 8.79
C LEU A 529 29.90 30.10 9.70
N ASP A 530 29.04 29.18 9.30
CA ASP A 530 28.43 28.20 10.21
C ASP A 530 28.70 26.71 9.88
N ASP A 531 29.21 26.34 8.69
CA ASP A 531 29.42 24.92 8.32
C ASP A 531 30.85 24.61 7.86
N LEU A 532 31.56 25.55 7.22
CA LEU A 532 32.93 25.34 6.74
C LEU A 532 33.96 25.48 7.87
N PRO A 533 34.91 24.54 8.03
CA PRO A 533 35.97 24.67 9.02
C PRO A 533 36.86 25.86 8.63
N VAL A 534 36.81 26.93 9.42
CA VAL A 534 37.74 28.05 9.27
C VAL A 534 39.14 27.56 9.63
N VAL A 535 39.93 27.18 8.63
CA VAL A 535 41.38 27.02 8.77
C VAL A 535 41.95 28.43 8.91
N VAL A 536 41.94 28.99 10.13
CA VAL A 536 42.70 30.21 10.42
C VAL A 536 44.18 29.83 10.43
N GLY A 537 44.82 29.93 9.27
CA GLY A 537 46.27 29.94 9.19
C GLY A 537 46.80 31.26 9.77
N SER A 538 47.27 31.24 11.02
CA SER A 538 48.13 32.30 11.54
C SER A 538 49.45 31.71 12.04
N ASN A 539 50.50 31.94 11.25
CA ASN A 539 51.90 31.75 11.64
C ASN A 539 52.22 32.54 12.91
N LEU A 540 52.70 31.87 13.97
CA LEU A 540 53.84 32.28 14.81
C LEU A 540 54.06 31.30 15.99
N GLY A 541 55.23 30.66 16.01
CA GLY A 541 55.91 30.25 17.24
C GLY A 541 55.72 28.80 17.72
N ASN A 542 56.70 27.97 17.39
CA ASN A 542 57.13 26.74 18.10
C ASN A 542 56.37 26.39 19.39
N ASN A 543 55.50 25.38 19.32
CA ASN A 543 55.45 24.25 20.27
C ASN A 543 54.46 23.20 19.73
N LEU A 544 54.98 22.01 19.42
CA LEU A 544 54.20 20.84 19.02
C LEU A 544 53.44 20.30 20.24
N GLN A 545 52.15 20.60 20.32
CA GLN A 545 51.17 19.67 20.88
C GLN A 545 50.39 19.04 19.71
N PRO A 546 50.14 17.72 19.71
CA PRO A 546 49.28 17.11 18.70
C PRO A 546 47.86 17.67 18.90
N PHE A 547 47.44 18.50 17.94
CA PHE A 547 46.06 18.91 17.80
C PHE A 547 45.17 17.66 17.75
N THR A 548 44.17 17.60 18.61
CA THR A 548 43.04 16.69 18.45
C THR A 548 42.32 17.09 17.18
N VAL A 549 42.57 16.36 16.10
CA VAL A 549 41.83 16.45 14.85
C VAL A 549 40.35 16.24 15.19
N GLN A 550 39.51 17.27 14.99
CA GLN A 550 38.06 17.11 15.05
C GLN A 550 37.67 15.99 14.09
N VAL A 551 37.21 14.86 14.64
CA VAL A 551 36.70 13.76 13.84
C VAL A 551 35.32 14.19 13.35
N TYR A 552 35.29 14.89 12.21
CA TYR A 552 34.07 15.22 11.50
C TYR A 552 33.42 13.93 10.99
N ASP A 553 32.38 13.45 11.68
CA ASP A 553 31.53 12.37 11.19
C ASP A 553 30.54 12.95 10.15
N MET A 554 31.08 13.23 8.96
CA MET A 554 30.35 13.79 7.81
C MET A 554 29.55 12.69 7.11
N ARG A 555 28.22 12.85 7.00
CA ARG A 555 27.49 12.24 5.88
C ARG A 555 27.89 12.98 4.60
N PHE A 556 29.00 12.56 4.00
CA PHE A 556 29.61 13.18 2.80
C PHE A 556 28.59 13.48 1.69
N ILE A 557 27.60 12.62 1.49
CA ILE A 557 26.62 12.73 0.40
C ILE A 557 25.76 14.00 0.49
N SER A 558 25.22 14.35 1.67
CA SER A 558 24.36 15.54 1.80
C SER A 558 25.14 16.84 1.63
N PHE A 559 26.41 16.87 2.07
CA PHE A 559 27.30 18.01 1.85
C PHE A 559 27.68 18.15 0.37
N LEU A 560 27.97 17.04 -0.31
CA LEU A 560 28.19 17.02 -1.76
C LEU A 560 26.94 17.46 -2.54
N ASN A 561 25.75 17.06 -2.13
CA ASN A 561 24.49 17.51 -2.75
C ASN A 561 24.30 19.02 -2.60
N LEU A 562 24.56 19.56 -1.41
CA LEU A 562 24.50 21.00 -1.15
C LEU A 562 25.54 21.78 -1.97
N LEU A 563 26.79 21.30 -2.01
CA LEU A 563 27.83 21.89 -2.86
C LEU A 563 27.45 21.82 -4.34
N ASN A 564 26.95 20.69 -4.82
CA ASN A 564 26.47 20.55 -6.19
C ASN A 564 25.36 21.55 -6.51
N ALA A 565 24.39 21.75 -5.61
CA ALA A 565 23.35 22.76 -5.78
C ALA A 565 23.93 24.20 -5.82
N LEU A 566 24.96 24.49 -5.02
CA LEU A 566 25.67 25.78 -5.03
C LEU A 566 26.61 25.96 -6.22
N THR A 567 27.04 24.91 -6.90
CA THR A 567 27.93 25.01 -8.06
C THR A 567 27.20 24.82 -9.40
N ALA A 568 25.97 24.33 -9.38
CA ALA A 568 25.12 24.24 -10.57
C ALA A 568 24.87 25.65 -11.16
N GLU A 569 25.06 25.77 -12.48
CA GLU A 569 24.82 27.01 -13.25
C GLU A 569 23.33 27.39 -13.30
#